data_AF-A0A935TFD9-F1
#
_entry.id   AF-A0A935TFD9-F1
#
_cell.length_a   1.000
_cell.length_b   1.000
_cell.length_c   1.000
_cell.angle_alpha   90.00
_cell.angle_beta   90.00
_cell.angle_gamma   90.00
#
_symmetry.space_group_name_H-M   'P 1'
#
loop_
_entity.id
_entity.type
_entity.pdbx_description
1 polymer ?
#
loop_
_entity_poly.entity_id
_entity_poly.type
_entity_poly.pdbx_seq_one_letter_code
_entity_poly.pdbx_strand_id
1 'polypeptide(L)'
;MRWLSLLLLLGLAPAATAEEVVKVCYNYGCITEAEVRYSDQQLLQLRELLGVARSAAEEREKLSLAIGWLLGWAGERTPIAADRGGNYADDGVLGRMDCIDHSTTTTRLLRLLESRGWLHFHRVVEPVRRVRYLFELHYSAQIEETGPLAAAPDGAAEAARHVVDSWFRDNGRPAVVMALPDWLDGQGREETGLPTQFLIKGRGGAVAGRAGDGAPIER
;
A
#
# COMPACT_ATOMS: atom_id res chain seq x y z
N MET A 1 -3.16 -63.55 15.23
CA MET A 1 -2.27 -62.40 15.53
C MET A 1 -1.63 -61.95 14.23
N ARG A 2 -1.54 -60.62 13.98
CA ARG A 2 -0.74 -59.94 12.92
C ARG A 2 -1.44 -59.35 11.68
N TRP A 3 -2.74 -59.05 11.70
CA TRP A 3 -3.40 -58.39 10.54
C TRP A 3 -4.16 -57.10 10.91
N LEU A 4 -3.70 -56.36 11.92
CA LEU A 4 -4.39 -55.17 12.46
C LEU A 4 -3.45 -53.96 12.66
N SER A 5 -2.38 -53.86 11.87
CA SER A 5 -1.36 -52.80 12.05
C SER A 5 -1.15 -51.89 10.84
N LEU A 6 -2.02 -51.92 9.83
CA LEU A 6 -1.84 -51.13 8.61
C LEU A 6 -2.91 -50.05 8.41
N LEU A 7 -3.28 -49.32 9.47
CA LEU A 7 -4.28 -48.25 9.40
C LEU A 7 -3.96 -47.02 10.26
N LEU A 8 -2.68 -46.62 10.36
CA LEU A 8 -2.36 -45.36 11.05
C LEU A 8 -1.09 -44.66 10.55
N LEU A 9 -1.02 -44.38 9.25
CA LEU A 9 -0.05 -43.44 8.68
C LEU A 9 -0.73 -42.54 7.62
N LEU A 10 -1.90 -41.97 7.93
CA LEU A 10 -2.28 -40.69 7.33
C LEU A 10 -1.45 -39.62 8.04
N GLY A 11 -0.23 -39.39 7.51
CA GLY A 11 0.63 -38.32 7.97
C GLY A 11 -0.08 -36.98 7.85
N LEU A 12 0.07 -36.15 8.87
CA LEU A 12 -0.23 -34.73 8.79
C LEU A 12 0.59 -34.15 7.64
N ALA A 13 -0.02 -33.97 6.47
CA ALA A 13 0.53 -33.08 5.48
C ALA A 13 0.57 -31.69 6.11
N PRO A 14 1.73 -31.00 6.17
CA PRO A 14 1.75 -29.61 6.56
C PRO A 14 0.80 -28.88 5.59
N ALA A 15 -0.13 -28.10 6.14
CA ALA A 15 -0.88 -27.16 5.33
C ALA A 15 0.14 -26.26 4.66
N ALA A 16 0.31 -26.40 3.34
CA ALA A 16 1.17 -25.51 2.58
C ALA A 16 0.57 -24.10 2.73
N THR A 17 1.25 -23.23 3.47
CA THR A 17 0.90 -21.82 3.56
C THR A 17 1.12 -21.21 2.18
N ALA A 18 0.09 -20.61 1.60
CA ALA A 18 0.17 -19.98 0.28
C ALA A 18 0.78 -18.58 0.43
N GLU A 19 2.06 -18.54 0.80
CA GLU A 19 2.81 -17.28 0.85
C GLU A 19 2.92 -16.68 -0.55
N GLU A 20 2.61 -15.40 -0.67
CA GLU A 20 2.80 -14.66 -1.93
C GLU A 20 4.15 -13.99 -1.93
N VAL A 21 4.86 -14.13 -3.05
CA VAL A 21 6.18 -13.54 -3.23
C VAL A 21 6.09 -12.42 -4.25
N VAL A 22 6.47 -11.20 -3.85
CA VAL A 22 6.58 -10.05 -4.74
C VAL A 22 8.00 -9.52 -4.71
N LYS A 23 8.53 -9.17 -5.87
CA LYS A 23 9.82 -8.50 -5.98
C LYS A 23 9.70 -6.99 -5.83
N VAL A 24 10.44 -6.42 -4.89
CA VAL A 24 10.56 -4.96 -4.70
C VAL A 24 11.87 -4.46 -5.32
N CYS A 25 11.80 -3.30 -5.98
CA CYS A 25 12.95 -2.62 -6.59
C CYS A 25 13.55 -1.60 -5.62
N TYR A 26 14.86 -1.39 -5.66
CA TYR A 26 15.53 -0.31 -4.95
C TYR A 26 16.90 0.03 -5.54
N ASN A 27 17.54 1.07 -4.99
CA ASN A 27 18.83 1.65 -5.39
C ASN A 27 18.81 2.43 -6.72
N TYR A 28 17.66 2.98 -7.10
CA TYR A 28 17.40 3.85 -8.25
C TYR A 28 17.45 3.13 -9.59
N GLY A 29 16.36 3.22 -10.35
CA GLY A 29 16.23 2.60 -11.65
C GLY A 29 15.97 1.09 -11.63
N CYS A 30 15.51 0.53 -10.51
CA CYS A 30 15.28 -0.90 -10.27
C CYS A 30 16.52 -1.75 -10.59
N ILE A 31 17.70 -1.26 -10.22
CA ILE A 31 18.95 -2.01 -10.44
C ILE A 31 19.15 -3.13 -9.41
N THR A 32 18.47 -3.05 -8.27
CA THR A 32 18.46 -4.11 -7.25
C THR A 32 17.04 -4.56 -6.98
N GLU A 33 16.84 -5.88 -6.84
CA GLU A 33 15.56 -6.47 -6.48
C GLU A 33 15.69 -7.33 -5.22
N ALA A 34 14.67 -7.33 -4.37
CA ALA A 34 14.54 -8.27 -3.26
C ALA A 34 13.17 -8.96 -3.31
N GLU A 35 13.12 -10.25 -2.96
CA GLU A 35 11.86 -10.97 -2.80
C GLU A 35 11.28 -10.73 -1.41
N VAL A 36 10.02 -10.31 -1.36
CA VAL A 36 9.24 -10.11 -0.14
C VAL A 36 8.15 -11.16 -0.10
N ARG A 37 8.07 -11.89 1.01
CA ARG A 37 7.01 -12.88 1.27
C ARG A 37 5.93 -12.27 2.15
N TYR A 38 4.69 -12.29 1.67
CA TYR A 38 3.53 -11.86 2.44
C TYR A 38 2.84 -13.08 3.05
N SER A 39 2.74 -13.08 4.38
CA SER A 39 2.07 -14.14 5.14
C SER A 39 0.56 -14.15 4.91
N ASP A 40 -0.07 -15.30 5.14
CA ASP A 40 -1.53 -15.43 5.08
C ASP A 40 -2.24 -14.43 5.99
N GLN A 41 -1.67 -14.12 7.17
CA GLN A 41 -2.23 -13.13 8.09
C GLN A 41 -2.22 -11.72 7.50
N GLN A 42 -1.11 -11.29 6.88
CA GLN A 42 -1.01 -10.00 6.20
C GLN A 42 -1.99 -9.91 5.02
N LEU A 43 -2.09 -10.99 4.24
CA LEU A 43 -3.02 -11.11 3.13
C LEU A 43 -4.49 -11.05 3.57
N LEU A 44 -4.83 -11.67 4.70
CA LEU A 44 -6.17 -11.57 5.30
C LEU A 44 -6.49 -10.13 5.72
N GLN A 45 -5.54 -9.41 6.33
CA GLN A 45 -5.72 -8.01 6.70
C GLN A 45 -5.98 -7.12 5.47
N LEU A 46 -5.28 -7.36 4.36
CA LEU A 46 -5.51 -6.62 3.11
C LEU A 46 -6.88 -6.93 2.51
N ARG A 47 -7.29 -8.20 2.51
CA ARG A 47 -8.62 -8.59 2.02
C ARG A 47 -9.73 -7.93 2.83
N GLU A 48 -9.59 -7.88 4.16
CA GLU A 48 -10.56 -7.21 5.04
C GLU A 48 -10.59 -5.69 4.81
N LEU A 49 -9.42 -5.07 4.67
CA LEU A 49 -9.29 -3.64 4.40
C LEU A 49 -9.95 -3.24 3.08
N LEU A 50 -9.75 -4.01 2.01
CA LEU A 50 -10.29 -3.71 0.68
C LEU A 50 -11.76 -4.12 0.56
N GLY A 51 -12.17 -5.23 1.17
CA GLY A 51 -13.52 -5.80 1.04
C GLY A 51 -14.64 -4.96 1.67
N VAL A 52 -14.31 -3.94 2.47
CA VAL A 52 -15.30 -2.98 3.00
C VAL A 52 -15.66 -1.88 2.01
N ALA A 53 -14.86 -1.65 0.97
CA ALA A 53 -15.15 -0.61 -0.02
C ALA A 53 -16.48 -0.88 -0.75
N ARG A 54 -17.28 0.16 -0.92
CA ARG A 54 -18.58 0.12 -1.61
C ARG A 54 -18.64 1.03 -2.84
N SER A 55 -17.57 1.77 -3.10
CA SER A 55 -17.44 2.65 -4.26
C SER A 55 -15.99 2.72 -4.75
N ALA A 56 -15.80 3.23 -5.97
CA ALA A 56 -14.46 3.49 -6.50
C ALA A 56 -13.67 4.48 -5.62
N ALA A 57 -14.33 5.52 -5.10
CA ALA A 57 -13.70 6.48 -4.19
C ALA A 57 -13.21 5.80 -2.90
N GLU A 58 -14.04 4.97 -2.27
CA GLU A 58 -13.64 4.21 -1.08
C GLU A 58 -12.53 3.21 -1.39
N GLU A 59 -12.56 2.51 -2.53
CA GLU A 59 -11.50 1.59 -2.92
C GLU A 59 -10.15 2.33 -3.07
N ARG A 60 -10.14 3.54 -3.64
CA ARG A 60 -8.93 4.38 -3.70
C ARG A 60 -8.38 4.75 -2.32
N GLU A 61 -9.25 5.10 -1.37
CA GLU A 61 -8.84 5.35 0.02
C GLU A 61 -8.22 4.11 0.66
N LYS A 62 -8.80 2.92 0.42
CA LYS A 62 -8.26 1.65 0.93
C LYS A 62 -6.96 1.26 0.24
N LEU A 63 -6.82 1.52 -1.06
CA LEU A 63 -5.59 1.30 -1.82
C LEU A 63 -4.43 2.16 -1.30
N SER A 64 -4.70 3.42 -0.95
CA SER A 64 -3.69 4.29 -0.32
C SER A 64 -3.08 3.62 0.92
N LEU A 65 -3.93 3.10 1.82
CA LEU A 65 -3.50 2.42 3.04
C LEU A 65 -2.84 1.06 2.73
N ALA A 66 -3.43 0.26 1.84
CA ALA A 66 -2.95 -1.07 1.48
C ALA A 66 -1.52 -1.05 0.92
N ILE A 67 -1.22 -0.09 0.03
CA ILE A 67 0.14 0.06 -0.52
C ILE A 67 1.12 0.49 0.58
N GLY A 68 0.71 1.37 1.49
CA GLY A 68 1.50 1.72 2.66
C GLY A 68 1.85 0.49 3.50
N TRP A 69 0.86 -0.36 3.83
CA TRP A 69 1.10 -1.59 4.60
C TRP A 69 2.03 -2.56 3.87
N LEU A 70 1.80 -2.81 2.59
CA LEU A 70 2.61 -3.72 1.77
C LEU A 70 4.07 -3.27 1.69
N LEU A 71 4.32 -1.97 1.53
CA LEU A 71 5.67 -1.39 1.50
C LEU A 71 6.32 -1.39 2.89
N GLY A 72 5.56 -1.12 3.95
CA GLY A 72 6.06 -1.17 5.33
C GLY A 72 6.51 -2.59 5.72
N TRP A 73 5.70 -3.60 5.41
CA TRP A 73 6.06 -5.00 5.62
C TRP A 73 7.25 -5.45 4.75
N ALA A 74 7.36 -4.91 3.53
CA ALA A 74 8.55 -5.12 2.71
C ALA A 74 9.80 -4.48 3.34
N GLY A 75 9.68 -3.29 3.94
CA GLY A 75 10.74 -2.62 4.69
C GLY A 75 11.21 -3.41 5.91
N GLU A 76 10.34 -4.15 6.60
CA GLU A 76 10.75 -5.01 7.73
C GLU A 76 11.74 -6.12 7.33
N ARG A 77 11.80 -6.46 6.03
CA ARG A 77 12.58 -7.61 5.51
C ARG A 77 13.64 -7.21 4.49
N THR A 78 13.65 -5.97 4.04
CA THR A 78 14.53 -5.49 2.96
C THR A 78 15.10 -4.12 3.29
N PRO A 79 16.18 -3.69 2.62
CA PRO A 79 16.76 -2.38 2.88
C PRO A 79 15.83 -1.18 2.62
N ILE A 80 14.70 -1.37 1.94
CA ILE A 80 13.78 -0.27 1.59
C ILE A 80 13.13 0.41 2.79
N ALA A 81 13.27 -0.11 4.02
CA ALA A 81 12.89 0.63 5.22
C ALA A 81 13.66 1.96 5.39
N ALA A 82 14.81 2.10 4.73
CA ALA A 82 15.61 3.32 4.75
C ALA A 82 15.11 4.39 3.77
N ASP A 83 14.20 4.04 2.86
CA ASP A 83 13.62 4.91 1.85
C ASP A 83 12.86 6.09 2.48
N ARG A 84 13.11 7.29 1.93
CA ARG A 84 12.51 8.54 2.37
C ARG A 84 11.72 9.18 1.24
N GLY A 85 10.71 9.96 1.60
CA GLY A 85 9.90 10.67 0.61
C GLY A 85 10.75 11.53 -0.32
N GLY A 86 10.73 11.20 -1.62
CA GLY A 86 11.51 11.84 -2.65
C GLY A 86 13.01 11.52 -2.64
N ASN A 87 13.70 11.80 -3.76
CA ASN A 87 15.07 11.31 -3.99
C ASN A 87 16.20 11.96 -3.15
N TYR A 88 15.94 13.04 -2.42
CA TYR A 88 17.04 13.81 -1.81
C TYR A 88 17.27 13.47 -0.34
N ALA A 89 16.25 12.96 0.35
CA ALA A 89 16.32 12.72 1.78
C ALA A 89 17.12 11.46 2.16
N ASP A 90 17.37 10.58 1.20
CA ASP A 90 18.06 9.30 1.36
C ASP A 90 19.18 9.09 0.31
N ASP A 91 19.73 10.18 -0.23
CA ASP A 91 20.83 10.10 -1.20
C ASP A 91 22.05 9.37 -0.60
N GLY A 92 22.55 8.38 -1.33
CA GLY A 92 23.64 7.51 -0.88
C GLY A 92 23.27 6.42 0.14
N VAL A 93 22.00 6.31 0.53
CA VAL A 93 21.54 5.29 1.48
C VAL A 93 21.17 3.99 0.76
N LEU A 94 21.61 2.85 1.29
CA LEU A 94 21.21 1.53 0.80
C LEU A 94 19.71 1.34 1.04
N GLY A 95 18.95 1.03 -0.02
CA GLY A 95 17.50 0.82 0.07
C GLY A 95 16.65 2.00 -0.37
N ARG A 96 17.27 3.15 -0.67
CA ARG A 96 16.59 4.30 -1.28
C ARG A 96 15.82 3.91 -2.54
N MET A 97 14.71 4.58 -2.80
CA MET A 97 13.88 4.33 -3.97
C MET A 97 13.64 5.61 -4.77
N ASP A 98 13.81 5.53 -6.10
CA ASP A 98 13.38 6.61 -6.99
C ASP A 98 11.98 6.36 -7.56
N CYS A 99 11.50 7.27 -8.41
CA CYS A 99 10.20 7.11 -9.06
C CYS A 99 10.07 5.83 -9.90
N ILE A 100 11.17 5.27 -10.42
CA ILE A 100 11.17 4.03 -11.20
C ILE A 100 11.01 2.84 -10.24
N ASP A 101 11.74 2.83 -9.13
CA ASP A 101 11.64 1.82 -8.08
C ASP A 101 10.21 1.76 -7.51
N HIS A 102 9.66 2.93 -7.16
CA HIS A 102 8.32 3.04 -6.61
C HIS A 102 7.24 2.66 -7.62
N SER A 103 7.28 3.20 -8.84
CA SER A 103 6.27 2.86 -9.86
C SER A 103 6.28 1.37 -10.19
N THR A 104 7.46 0.77 -10.36
CA THR A 104 7.60 -0.66 -10.66
C THR A 104 7.11 -1.52 -9.49
N THR A 105 7.55 -1.22 -8.27
CA THR A 105 7.16 -1.97 -7.07
C THR A 105 5.67 -1.85 -6.80
N THR A 106 5.12 -0.64 -6.82
CA THR A 106 3.71 -0.39 -6.58
C THR A 106 2.83 -1.04 -7.66
N THR A 107 3.22 -1.04 -8.92
CA THR A 107 2.50 -1.80 -9.96
C THR A 107 2.49 -3.30 -9.66
N ARG A 108 3.61 -3.90 -9.24
CA ARG A 108 3.66 -5.33 -8.87
C ARG A 108 2.74 -5.65 -7.70
N LEU A 109 2.72 -4.78 -6.68
CA LEU A 109 1.84 -4.90 -5.52
C LEU A 109 0.36 -4.77 -5.92
N LEU A 110 0.01 -3.80 -6.75
CA LEU A 110 -1.35 -3.66 -7.26
C LEU A 110 -1.79 -4.88 -8.09
N ARG A 111 -0.90 -5.45 -8.91
CA ARG A 111 -1.16 -6.68 -9.67
C ARG A 111 -1.37 -7.90 -8.77
N LEU A 112 -0.70 -7.98 -7.62
CA LEU A 112 -1.00 -8.98 -6.58
C LEU A 112 -2.44 -8.81 -6.07
N LEU A 113 -2.87 -7.58 -5.75
CA LEU A 113 -4.24 -7.34 -5.27
C LEU A 113 -5.29 -7.67 -6.35
N GLU A 114 -4.99 -7.31 -7.60
CA GLU A 114 -5.85 -7.59 -8.76
C GLU A 114 -5.97 -9.09 -9.05
N SER A 115 -4.86 -9.84 -9.04
CA SER A 115 -4.87 -11.29 -9.31
C SER A 115 -5.65 -12.08 -8.25
N ARG A 116 -5.74 -11.53 -7.04
CA ARG A 116 -6.55 -12.07 -5.94
C ARG A 116 -8.04 -11.69 -6.04
N GLY A 117 -8.42 -10.86 -7.02
CA GLY A 117 -9.79 -10.38 -7.22
C GLY A 117 -10.24 -9.40 -6.13
N TRP A 118 -9.30 -8.68 -5.49
CA TRP A 118 -9.62 -7.74 -4.41
C TRP A 118 -9.82 -6.30 -4.89
N LEU A 119 -9.67 -6.05 -6.19
CA LEU A 119 -10.07 -4.80 -6.82
C LEU A 119 -11.44 -5.03 -7.49
N HIS A 120 -12.46 -4.34 -6.99
CA HIS A 120 -13.83 -4.45 -7.46
C HIS A 120 -14.22 -3.30 -8.40
N PHE A 121 -13.59 -2.14 -8.22
CA PHE A 121 -13.93 -0.91 -8.95
C PHE A 121 -12.82 -0.46 -9.90
N HIS A 122 -11.63 -1.04 -9.83
CA HIS A 122 -10.53 -0.69 -10.71
C HIS A 122 -9.81 -1.91 -11.27
N ARG A 123 -9.16 -1.70 -12.42
CA ARG A 123 -8.11 -2.57 -12.96
C ARG A 123 -6.79 -1.84 -12.94
N VAL A 124 -5.70 -2.60 -12.88
CA VAL A 124 -4.35 -2.06 -12.98
C VAL A 124 -4.01 -1.88 -14.47
N VAL A 125 -3.40 -0.75 -14.81
CA VAL A 125 -2.94 -0.44 -16.17
C VAL A 125 -1.45 -0.09 -16.16
N GLU A 126 -0.87 0.11 -17.33
CA GLU A 126 0.54 0.46 -17.48
C GLU A 126 0.91 1.72 -16.69
N PRO A 127 2.12 1.77 -16.08
CA PRO A 127 2.59 2.97 -15.41
C PRO A 127 2.56 4.20 -16.31
N VAL A 128 2.29 5.36 -15.71
CA VAL A 128 2.23 6.64 -16.40
C VAL A 128 3.49 7.46 -16.12
N ARG A 129 3.87 8.29 -17.09
CA ARG A 129 4.98 9.24 -17.01
C ARG A 129 4.48 10.67 -17.10
N ARG A 130 5.02 11.54 -16.25
CA ARG A 130 4.88 13.00 -16.32
C ARG A 130 6.25 13.63 -16.54
N VAL A 131 6.30 14.67 -17.39
CA VAL A 131 7.48 15.52 -17.56
C VAL A 131 7.03 16.95 -17.34
N ARG A 132 7.54 17.61 -16.30
CA ARG A 132 7.31 19.04 -16.04
C ARG A 132 8.57 19.85 -16.28
N TYR A 133 8.40 21.08 -16.73
CA TYR A 133 9.48 22.02 -17.03
C TYR A 133 10.59 21.47 -17.95
N LEU A 134 10.31 20.43 -18.76
CA LEU A 134 11.27 19.71 -19.64
C LEU A 134 12.33 18.84 -18.95
N PHE A 135 12.42 18.81 -17.61
CA PHE A 135 13.45 18.04 -16.89
C PHE A 135 12.95 17.30 -15.64
N GLU A 136 11.78 17.64 -15.10
CA GLU A 136 11.19 16.95 -13.96
C GLU A 136 10.41 15.72 -14.46
N LEU A 137 11.15 14.65 -14.76
CA LEU A 137 10.59 13.36 -15.14
C LEU A 137 10.17 12.58 -13.90
N HIS A 138 8.95 12.05 -13.90
CA HIS A 138 8.38 11.28 -12.81
C HIS A 138 7.50 10.14 -13.33
N TYR A 139 7.64 8.94 -12.77
CA TYR A 139 6.82 7.77 -13.06
C TYR A 139 5.92 7.43 -11.88
N SER A 140 4.73 6.88 -12.15
CA SER A 140 3.83 6.37 -11.11
C SER A 140 3.02 5.18 -11.61
N ALA A 141 2.64 4.30 -10.67
CA ALA A 141 1.69 3.24 -10.96
C ALA A 141 0.30 3.82 -11.21
N GLN A 142 -0.54 3.09 -11.97
CA GLN A 142 -1.84 3.59 -12.39
C GLN A 142 -2.92 2.52 -12.31
N ILE A 143 -4.12 2.97 -11.94
CA ILE A 143 -5.36 2.19 -11.96
C ILE A 143 -6.41 2.92 -12.78
N GLU A 144 -7.32 2.16 -13.38
CA GLU A 144 -8.41 2.66 -14.22
C GLU A 144 -9.74 2.13 -13.67
N GLU A 145 -10.72 3.03 -13.49
CA GLU A 145 -12.05 2.65 -13.02
C GLU A 145 -12.76 1.69 -14.00
N THR A 146 -13.43 0.68 -13.45
CA THR A 146 -14.18 -0.33 -14.20
C THR A 146 -15.67 -0.23 -13.88
N GLY A 147 -16.53 -0.24 -14.91
CA GLY A 147 -18.00 -0.32 -14.76
C GLY A 147 -18.78 0.64 -15.66
N PRO A 148 -20.12 0.61 -15.61
CA PRO A 148 -20.99 1.38 -16.51
C PRO A 148 -20.80 2.90 -16.40
N LEU A 149 -20.43 3.39 -15.21
CA LEU A 149 -20.16 4.82 -14.98
C LEU A 149 -18.80 5.27 -15.54
N ALA A 150 -17.89 4.32 -15.84
CA ALA A 150 -16.61 4.59 -16.49
C ALA A 150 -16.74 4.65 -18.02
N ALA A 151 -17.86 4.20 -18.59
CA ALA A 151 -18.18 4.35 -20.01
C ALA A 151 -19.14 5.54 -20.17
N ALA A 152 -18.67 6.64 -20.78
CA ALA A 152 -19.60 7.71 -21.14
C ALA A 152 -20.68 7.21 -22.12
N PRO A 153 -21.89 7.78 -22.08
CA PRO A 153 -23.01 7.41 -22.96
C PRO A 153 -22.67 7.44 -24.45
N ASP A 154 -21.68 8.25 -24.85
CA ASP A 154 -21.37 8.55 -26.25
C ASP A 154 -20.00 8.03 -26.71
N GLY A 155 -19.38 7.08 -25.97
CA GLY A 155 -18.13 6.43 -26.38
C GLY A 155 -16.88 7.31 -26.40
N ALA A 156 -16.96 8.53 -25.86
CA ALA A 156 -15.91 9.54 -25.95
C ALA A 156 -15.14 9.80 -24.63
N ALA A 157 -15.67 9.42 -23.46
CA ALA A 157 -14.91 9.56 -22.22
C ALA A 157 -14.07 8.31 -21.98
N GLU A 158 -12.75 8.51 -21.96
CA GLU A 158 -11.79 7.54 -21.45
C GLU A 158 -12.14 7.21 -19.98
N ALA A 159 -12.02 5.94 -19.59
CA ALA A 159 -12.29 5.53 -18.21
C ALA A 159 -11.43 6.33 -17.22
N ALA A 160 -11.99 6.71 -16.08
CA ALA A 160 -11.31 7.57 -15.11
C ALA A 160 -10.05 6.88 -14.55
N ARG A 161 -8.88 7.48 -14.83
CA ARG A 161 -7.58 6.99 -14.38
C ARG A 161 -7.07 7.74 -13.16
N HIS A 162 -6.44 6.98 -12.28
CA HIS A 162 -5.85 7.48 -11.04
C HIS A 162 -4.44 6.94 -10.88
N VAL A 163 -3.53 7.79 -10.39
CA VAL A 163 -2.19 7.34 -9.99
C VAL A 163 -2.24 6.74 -8.59
N VAL A 164 -1.34 5.81 -8.31
CA VAL A 164 -1.06 5.29 -6.97
C VAL A 164 0.44 5.48 -6.75
N ASP A 165 0.80 6.61 -6.15
CA ASP A 165 2.16 7.11 -6.09
C ASP A 165 2.71 7.02 -4.65
N SER A 166 3.60 6.06 -4.42
CA SER A 166 4.26 5.85 -3.13
C SER A 166 5.50 6.71 -2.92
N TRP A 167 5.95 7.48 -3.92
CA TRP A 167 7.24 8.17 -3.90
C TRP A 167 7.29 9.38 -2.94
N PHE A 168 6.15 10.01 -2.68
CA PHE A 168 6.10 11.30 -1.98
C PHE A 168 6.38 11.23 -0.48
N ARG A 169 6.36 10.05 0.13
CA ARG A 169 6.38 9.85 1.58
C ARG A 169 7.34 8.73 1.94
N ASP A 170 7.80 8.74 3.19
CA ASP A 170 8.66 7.69 3.73
C ASP A 170 8.06 6.29 3.58
N ASN A 171 8.92 5.26 3.59
CA ASN A 171 8.49 3.88 3.51
C ASN A 171 7.38 3.54 4.52
N GLY A 172 6.39 2.76 4.06
CA GLY A 172 5.28 2.32 4.89
C GLY A 172 4.16 3.36 5.08
N ARG A 173 4.33 4.59 4.62
CA ARG A 173 3.27 5.61 4.65
C ARG A 173 2.23 5.35 3.55
N PRO A 174 0.96 5.75 3.75
CA PRO A 174 -0.07 5.58 2.72
C PRO A 174 0.33 6.26 1.41
N ALA A 175 0.14 5.58 0.28
CA ALA A 175 0.45 6.12 -1.04
C ALA A 175 -0.49 7.27 -1.41
N VAL A 176 -0.04 8.20 -2.24
CA VAL A 176 -0.90 9.24 -2.82
C VAL A 176 -1.74 8.60 -3.90
N VAL A 177 -3.06 8.66 -3.76
CA VAL A 177 -4.01 8.19 -4.79
C VAL A 177 -4.82 9.38 -5.27
N MET A 178 -4.67 9.75 -6.54
CA MET A 178 -5.31 10.95 -7.08
C MET A 178 -5.61 10.82 -8.58
N ALA A 179 -6.51 11.68 -9.07
CA ALA A 179 -6.89 11.69 -10.48
C ALA A 179 -5.66 11.99 -11.35
N LEU A 180 -5.57 11.29 -12.50
CA LEU A 180 -4.45 11.45 -13.41
C LEU A 180 -4.25 12.90 -13.89
N PRO A 181 -5.29 13.69 -14.24
CA PRO A 181 -5.10 15.08 -14.65
C PRO A 181 -4.45 15.97 -13.58
N ASP A 182 -4.87 15.81 -12.32
CA ASP A 182 -4.31 16.56 -11.18
C ASP A 182 -2.85 16.20 -10.94
N TRP A 183 -2.52 14.91 -11.05
CA TRP A 183 -1.13 14.48 -11.01
C TRP A 183 -0.37 15.04 -12.22
N LEU A 184 -0.88 14.99 -13.45
CA LEU A 184 -0.17 15.56 -14.61
C LEU A 184 0.13 17.06 -14.46
N ASP A 185 -0.71 17.81 -13.76
CA ASP A 185 -0.52 19.24 -13.46
C ASP A 185 0.62 19.54 -12.46
N GLY A 186 1.01 18.54 -11.65
CA GLY A 186 2.12 18.66 -10.70
C GLY A 186 1.77 18.43 -9.25
N GLN A 187 0.52 18.07 -8.95
CA GLN A 187 0.10 17.77 -7.58
C GLN A 187 0.76 16.48 -7.04
N GLY A 188 0.57 16.22 -5.75
CA GLY A 188 1.05 15.03 -5.03
C GLY A 188 2.15 15.31 -4.00
N ARG A 189 2.82 16.48 -4.06
CA ARG A 189 3.83 16.90 -3.07
C ARG A 189 3.23 17.36 -1.74
N GLU A 190 1.97 17.80 -1.74
CA GLU A 190 1.25 18.17 -0.51
C GLU A 190 0.61 16.94 0.12
N GLU A 191 0.71 16.84 1.46
CA GLU A 191 -0.17 15.96 2.22
C GLU A 191 -1.61 16.41 2.02
N THR A 192 -2.32 15.82 1.05
CA THR A 192 -3.78 15.85 1.11
C THR A 192 -4.17 15.13 2.38
N GLY A 193 -4.42 15.93 3.43
CA GLY A 193 -4.67 15.46 4.77
C GLY A 193 -5.81 14.46 4.76
N LEU A 194 -5.47 13.20 5.05
CA LEU A 194 -6.46 12.31 5.64
C LEU A 194 -6.92 13.00 6.93
N PRO A 195 -8.22 13.27 7.13
CA PRO A 195 -8.66 13.87 8.37
C PRO A 195 -8.20 12.99 9.53
N THR A 196 -7.53 13.61 10.51
CA THR A 196 -6.93 13.00 11.71
C THR A 196 -7.91 12.13 12.52
N GLN A 197 -9.20 12.16 12.20
CA GLN A 197 -10.27 11.37 12.83
C GLN A 197 -10.16 9.85 12.64
N PHE A 198 -9.30 9.35 11.76
CA PHE A 198 -9.11 7.90 11.55
C PHE A 198 -7.87 7.29 12.20
N LEU A 199 -7.05 8.11 12.88
CA LEU A 199 -5.97 7.61 13.73
C LEU A 199 -6.44 7.59 15.19
N ILE A 200 -6.66 6.38 15.70
CA ILE A 200 -6.82 6.00 17.11
C ILE A 200 -8.23 6.21 17.72
N LYS A 201 -9.03 5.14 17.69
CA LYS A 201 -9.88 4.78 18.84
C LYS A 201 -9.92 3.26 19.05
N GLY A 202 -8.78 2.72 19.48
CA GLY A 202 -8.68 1.38 20.04
C GLY A 202 -8.44 1.45 21.54
N ARG A 203 -9.44 0.99 22.34
CA ARG A 203 -9.41 0.65 23.78
C ARG A 203 -8.92 1.77 24.73
N GLY A 204 -9.75 2.35 25.60
CA GLY A 204 -10.59 1.65 26.56
C GLY A 204 -9.77 1.27 27.79
N GLY A 205 -9.70 2.15 28.79
CA GLY A 205 -9.01 1.93 30.05
C GLY A 205 -9.21 3.12 31.00
N ALA A 206 -10.36 3.14 31.66
CA ALA A 206 -10.71 4.10 32.70
C ALA A 206 -9.82 3.91 33.94
N VAL A 207 -9.30 5.00 34.48
CA VAL A 207 -9.07 5.14 35.92
C VAL A 207 -9.58 6.52 36.34
N ALA A 208 -10.63 6.51 37.14
CA ALA A 208 -11.17 7.66 37.83
C ALA A 208 -10.26 8.04 39.02
N GLY A 209 -10.09 9.34 39.27
CA GLY A 209 -9.35 9.85 40.42
C GLY A 209 -9.57 11.34 40.64
N ARG A 210 -10.57 11.64 41.48
CA ARG A 210 -11.08 12.93 41.97
C ARG A 210 -10.10 14.10 42.16
N ALA A 211 -10.65 15.29 41.92
CA ALA A 211 -10.27 16.55 42.57
C ALA A 211 -10.57 16.53 44.08
N GLY A 212 -9.69 17.17 44.86
CA GLY A 212 -9.91 17.44 46.29
C GLY A 212 -8.66 18.03 46.97
N ASP A 213 -8.72 19.34 47.18
CA ASP A 213 -8.22 20.16 48.30
C ASP A 213 -7.04 19.68 49.17
N GLY A 214 -6.10 20.61 49.41
CA GLY A 214 -5.30 20.61 50.64
C GLY A 214 -3.87 21.13 50.49
N ALA A 215 -3.67 22.44 50.69
CA ALA A 215 -2.46 22.94 51.32
C ALA A 215 -2.45 22.48 52.81
N PRO A 216 -1.29 22.24 53.46
CA PRO A 216 -0.48 23.36 53.97
C PRO A 216 1.06 23.16 54.02
N ILE A 217 1.75 24.30 53.99
CA ILE A 217 2.89 24.77 54.82
C ILE A 217 3.81 23.73 55.50
N GLU A 218 5.11 23.78 55.14
CA GLU A 218 6.37 23.69 55.94
C GLU A 218 7.51 23.51 54.91
N ARG A 219 8.61 24.27 54.81
CA ARG A 219 9.36 25.22 55.65
C ARG A 219 9.94 26.34 54.78
#